data_AF-A0A0M2H296-F1
#
_entry.id   AF-A0A0M2H296-F1
#
_cell.length_a   1.000
_cell.length_b   1.000
_cell.length_c   1.000
_cell.angle_alpha   90.00
_cell.angle_beta   90.00
_cell.angle_gamma   90.00
#
_symmetry.space_group_name_H-M   'P 1'
#
loop_
_entity.id
_entity.type
_entity.pdbx_description
1 polymer ?
#
loop_
_entity_poly.entity_id
_entity_poly.type
_entity_poly.pdbx_seq_one_letter_code
_entity_poly.pdbx_strand_id
1 'polypeptide(L)'
;MLPTSSRRRAALVGAITLCVALVIVAVVGVIGLTMPALETDPDPASVAAQSPEAASAPGVLTPQRVRLSSDPEASARAVAMAVLTWDTRGPADPLDWAQPLVDLADAEDATAVAADVRGYLPTTEQWHSLQMYGTRQWLTIDALAVPDAWATALEQAAPGQLPPGAVALTVTGTRHRDGIWETEHVTSARPVAFTVFLACPPAEHCRLLRLSRVDAPLR
;
A
#
# COMPACT_ATOMS: atom_id res chain seq x y z
N MET A 1 42.88 -36.40 25.09
CA MET A 1 42.20 -35.50 24.15
C MET A 1 40.70 -35.61 24.36
N LEU A 2 40.03 -34.51 24.75
CA LEU A 2 38.59 -34.49 25.07
C LEU A 2 37.72 -34.45 23.80
N PRO A 3 36.53 -35.09 23.82
CA PRO A 3 35.38 -34.59 23.07
C PRO A 3 34.13 -34.56 23.96
N THR A 4 33.89 -33.46 24.68
CA THR A 4 32.64 -33.27 25.47
C THR A 4 31.88 -31.99 25.14
N SER A 5 32.30 -31.22 24.13
CA SER A 5 31.74 -29.89 23.81
C SER A 5 30.52 -29.90 22.87
N SER A 6 30.31 -30.93 22.05
CA SER A 6 29.25 -30.94 21.03
C SER A 6 27.85 -31.23 21.59
N ARG A 7 27.71 -32.19 22.52
CA ARG A 7 26.40 -32.57 23.09
C ARG A 7 25.75 -31.46 23.93
N ARG A 8 26.56 -30.65 24.62
CA ARG A 8 26.07 -29.51 25.41
C ARG A 8 25.52 -28.38 24.52
N ARG A 9 26.10 -28.16 23.34
CA ARG A 9 25.62 -27.16 22.37
C ARG A 9 24.30 -27.59 21.73
N ALA A 10 24.15 -28.87 21.38
CA ALA A 10 22.89 -29.39 20.85
C ALA A 10 21.75 -29.33 21.87
N ALA A 11 22.03 -29.65 23.15
CA ALA A 11 21.05 -29.53 24.23
C ALA A 11 20.62 -28.06 24.48
N LEU A 12 21.55 -27.10 24.38
CA LEU A 12 21.26 -25.68 24.53
C LEU A 12 20.38 -25.13 23.41
N VAL A 13 20.63 -25.54 22.15
CA VAL A 13 19.82 -25.10 21.00
C VAL A 13 18.39 -25.65 21.09
N GLY A 14 18.23 -26.91 21.49
CA GLY A 14 16.90 -27.51 21.69
C GLY A 14 16.09 -26.85 22.82
N ALA A 15 16.75 -26.46 23.91
CA ALA A 15 16.10 -25.76 25.01
C ALA A 15 15.61 -24.36 24.60
N ILE A 16 16.38 -23.63 23.78
CA ILE A 16 16.00 -22.30 23.29
C ILE A 16 14.79 -22.39 22.35
N THR A 17 14.77 -23.38 21.45
CA THR A 17 13.63 -23.54 20.52
C THR A 17 12.34 -23.89 21.24
N LEU A 18 12.40 -24.75 22.26
CA LEU A 18 11.23 -25.09 23.08
C LEU A 18 10.74 -23.89 23.90
N CYS A 19 11.66 -23.08 24.44
CA CYS A 19 11.30 -21.89 25.22
C CYS A 19 10.63 -20.83 24.34
N VAL A 20 11.16 -20.58 23.14
CA VAL A 20 10.56 -19.64 22.17
C VAL A 20 9.17 -20.12 21.73
N ALA A 21 8.99 -21.42 21.47
CA ALA A 21 7.68 -21.96 21.12
C ALA A 21 6.65 -21.78 22.25
N LEU A 22 7.05 -22.00 23.51
CA LEU A 22 6.19 -21.77 24.68
C LEU A 22 5.79 -20.30 24.85
N VAL A 23 6.72 -19.36 24.60
CA VAL A 23 6.39 -17.92 24.65
C VAL A 23 5.40 -17.54 23.55
N ILE A 24 5.55 -18.07 22.33
CA ILE A 24 4.62 -17.79 21.23
C ILE A 24 3.21 -18.30 21.56
N VAL A 25 3.08 -19.52 22.10
CA VAL A 25 1.78 -20.07 22.50
C VAL A 25 1.13 -19.24 23.62
N ALA A 26 1.91 -18.76 24.59
CA ALA A 26 1.40 -17.91 25.66
C ALA A 26 0.89 -16.56 25.15
N VAL A 27 1.56 -15.93 24.18
CA VAL A 27 1.13 -14.66 23.58
C VAL A 27 -0.16 -14.81 22.78
N VAL A 28 -0.34 -15.92 22.05
CA VAL A 28 -1.59 -16.20 21.31
C VAL A 28 -2.75 -16.50 22.26
N GLY A 29 -2.51 -17.18 23.38
CA GLY A 29 -3.54 -17.49 24.38
C GLY A 29 -4.16 -16.26 25.06
N VAL A 30 -3.41 -15.15 25.18
CA VAL A 30 -3.91 -13.92 25.83
C VAL A 30 -4.80 -13.10 24.89
N ILE A 31 -4.61 -13.19 23.58
CA ILE A 31 -5.40 -12.43 22.59
C ILE A 31 -6.78 -13.07 22.35
N GLY A 32 -6.95 -14.36 22.64
CA GLY A 32 -8.22 -15.08 22.46
C GLY A 32 -9.24 -14.96 23.60
N LEU A 33 -8.89 -14.36 24.75
CA LEU A 33 -9.71 -14.42 25.97
C LEU A 33 -10.38 -13.10 26.40
N THR A 34 -10.41 -12.08 25.55
CA THR A 34 -11.13 -10.82 25.84
C THR A 34 -12.26 -10.56 24.85
N MET A 35 -13.11 -11.56 24.61
CA MET A 35 -14.44 -11.35 24.06
C MET A 35 -15.46 -11.68 25.15
N PRO A 36 -16.20 -10.70 25.70
CA PRO A 36 -17.27 -11.01 26.64
C PRO A 36 -18.39 -11.76 25.90
N ALA A 37 -18.74 -12.94 26.42
CA ALA A 37 -19.90 -13.68 25.97
C ALA A 37 -21.17 -12.88 26.33
N LEU A 38 -21.91 -12.44 25.31
CA LEU A 38 -23.30 -12.04 25.48
C LEU A 38 -24.14 -13.31 25.58
N GLU A 39 -24.55 -13.65 26.80
CA GLU A 39 -25.67 -14.55 27.03
C GLU A 39 -26.94 -13.91 26.47
N THR A 40 -27.65 -14.62 25.61
CA THR A 40 -29.07 -14.34 25.33
C THR A 40 -29.78 -15.68 25.16
N ASP A 41 -30.73 -15.90 26.05
CA ASP A 41 -31.67 -17.03 26.16
C ASP A 41 -32.49 -17.20 24.85
N PRO A 42 -32.99 -18.41 24.51
CA PRO A 42 -33.65 -18.64 23.23
C PRO A 42 -35.16 -18.36 23.33
N ASP A 43 -35.68 -17.55 22.40
CA ASP A 43 -37.11 -17.50 22.09
C ASP A 43 -37.29 -17.73 20.57
N PRO A 44 -38.12 -18.69 20.11
CA PRO A 44 -38.20 -19.06 18.72
C PRO A 44 -39.21 -18.15 18.00
N ALA A 45 -38.73 -17.02 17.48
CA ALA A 45 -39.46 -16.24 16.49
C ALA A 45 -38.68 -16.25 15.18
N SER A 46 -39.28 -16.88 14.18
CA SER A 46 -38.81 -16.99 12.80
C SER A 46 -38.40 -15.62 12.23
N VAL A 47 -37.10 -15.33 12.26
CA VAL A 47 -36.49 -14.35 11.37
C VAL A 47 -35.92 -15.15 10.22
N ALA A 48 -36.55 -15.02 9.05
CA ALA A 48 -36.03 -15.53 7.80
C ALA A 48 -34.54 -15.16 7.72
N ALA A 49 -33.68 -16.17 7.70
CA ALA A 49 -32.27 -16.01 7.41
C ALA A 49 -32.19 -15.33 6.05
N GLN A 50 -31.88 -14.03 6.05
CA GLN A 50 -31.36 -13.38 4.86
C GLN A 50 -30.02 -14.05 4.62
N SER A 51 -30.01 -15.00 3.68
CA SER A 51 -28.77 -15.53 3.12
C SER A 51 -27.85 -14.35 2.82
N PRO A 52 -26.55 -14.41 3.16
CA PRO A 52 -25.61 -13.41 2.69
C PRO A 52 -25.72 -13.42 1.17
N GLU A 53 -26.25 -12.32 0.63
CA GLU A 53 -26.19 -12.01 -0.78
C GLU A 53 -24.75 -12.25 -1.20
N ALA A 54 -24.55 -13.21 -2.11
CA ALA A 54 -23.23 -13.57 -2.59
C ALA A 54 -22.59 -12.29 -3.14
N ALA A 55 -21.69 -11.69 -2.35
CA ALA A 55 -20.91 -10.55 -2.77
C ALA A 55 -20.23 -10.98 -4.07
N SER A 56 -20.68 -10.41 -5.19
CA SER A 56 -20.12 -10.73 -6.50
C SER A 56 -18.62 -10.56 -6.40
N ALA A 57 -17.86 -11.57 -6.82
CA ALA A 57 -16.41 -11.50 -6.77
C ALA A 57 -15.98 -10.19 -7.45
N PRO A 58 -15.18 -9.33 -6.78
CA PRO A 58 -14.78 -8.07 -7.35
C PRO A 58 -14.12 -8.30 -8.71
N GLY A 59 -14.57 -7.56 -9.73
CA GLY A 59 -14.03 -7.65 -11.09
C GLY A 59 -12.51 -7.46 -11.14
N VAL A 60 -11.90 -7.96 -12.21
CA VAL A 60 -10.46 -7.78 -12.46
C VAL A 60 -10.21 -6.33 -12.87
N LEU A 61 -9.30 -5.66 -12.17
CA LEU A 61 -8.92 -4.28 -12.50
C LEU A 61 -7.99 -4.27 -13.71
N THR A 62 -8.08 -3.22 -14.51
CA THR A 62 -7.18 -2.95 -15.63
C THR A 62 -6.54 -1.58 -15.47
N PRO A 63 -5.33 -1.35 -16.02
CA PRO A 63 -4.71 -0.02 -16.00
C PRO A 63 -5.66 1.04 -16.54
N GLN A 64 -5.92 2.07 -15.74
CA GLN A 64 -6.82 3.17 -16.09
C GLN A 64 -6.00 4.42 -16.41
N ARG A 65 -6.47 5.20 -17.39
CA ARG A 65 -5.95 6.55 -17.60
C ARG A 65 -6.26 7.41 -16.39
N VAL A 66 -5.24 8.07 -15.86
CA VAL A 66 -5.38 9.05 -14.80
C VAL A 66 -5.53 10.43 -15.44
N ARG A 67 -6.46 11.24 -14.93
CA ARG A 67 -6.61 12.64 -15.34
C ARG A 67 -6.41 13.51 -14.12
N LEU A 68 -5.50 14.47 -14.25
CA LEU A 68 -5.32 15.51 -13.24
C LEU A 68 -6.26 16.66 -13.53
N SER A 69 -6.67 17.35 -12.48
CA SER A 69 -7.51 18.56 -12.53
C SER A 69 -6.65 19.79 -12.22
N SER A 70 -7.23 20.98 -12.22
CA SER A 70 -6.56 22.17 -11.70
C SER A 70 -6.53 22.23 -10.16
N ASP A 71 -7.26 21.35 -9.47
CA ASP A 71 -7.24 21.24 -8.01
C ASP A 71 -6.08 20.31 -7.56
N PRO A 72 -5.11 20.82 -6.78
CA PRO A 72 -4.00 20.02 -6.25
C PRO A 72 -4.44 18.82 -5.41
N GLU A 73 -5.47 18.95 -4.58
CA GLU A 73 -5.89 17.86 -3.68
C GLU A 73 -6.58 16.74 -4.45
N ALA A 74 -7.50 17.06 -5.37
CA ALA A 74 -8.10 16.08 -6.25
C ALA A 74 -7.05 15.37 -7.12
N SER A 75 -6.09 16.11 -7.65
CA SER A 75 -4.99 15.57 -8.47
C SER A 75 -4.07 14.65 -7.65
N ALA A 76 -3.66 15.06 -6.45
CA ALA A 76 -2.83 14.23 -5.57
C ALA A 76 -3.56 12.95 -5.15
N ARG A 77 -4.87 13.02 -4.87
CA ARG A 77 -5.70 11.86 -4.57
C ARG A 77 -5.77 10.89 -5.77
N ALA A 78 -5.95 11.40 -6.98
CA ALA A 78 -5.99 10.58 -8.19
C ALA A 78 -4.66 9.85 -8.42
N VAL A 79 -3.53 10.55 -8.29
CA VAL A 79 -2.19 9.95 -8.38
C VAL A 79 -2.01 8.89 -7.30
N ALA A 80 -2.32 9.22 -6.04
CA ALA A 80 -2.13 8.34 -4.89
C ALA A 80 -2.89 7.00 -5.03
N MET A 81 -4.14 7.08 -5.47
CA MET A 81 -4.95 5.89 -5.75
C MET A 81 -4.31 5.05 -6.88
N ALA A 82 -3.89 5.69 -7.96
CA ALA A 82 -3.34 5.00 -9.13
C ALA A 82 -1.98 4.34 -8.85
N VAL A 83 -1.07 4.96 -8.10
CA VAL A 83 0.27 4.38 -7.80
C VAL A 83 0.19 3.13 -6.91
N LEU A 84 -0.88 2.96 -6.14
CA LEU A 84 -1.05 1.83 -5.21
C LEU A 84 -2.23 0.90 -5.57
N THR A 85 -2.90 1.12 -6.71
CA THR A 85 -3.97 0.23 -7.18
C THR A 85 -3.53 -0.54 -8.42
N TRP A 86 -3.48 -1.86 -8.29
CA TRP A 86 -3.12 -2.77 -9.37
C TRP A 86 -3.69 -4.17 -9.12
N ASP A 87 -3.72 -5.00 -10.15
CA ASP A 87 -4.32 -6.34 -10.10
C ASP A 87 -3.56 -7.31 -11.00
N THR A 88 -3.04 -8.40 -10.42
CA THR A 88 -2.26 -9.41 -11.15
C THR A 88 -3.14 -10.47 -11.82
N ARG A 89 -4.46 -10.46 -11.57
CA ARG A 89 -5.43 -11.37 -12.19
C ARG A 89 -5.68 -11.03 -13.66
N GLY A 90 -5.32 -9.82 -14.09
CA GLY A 90 -5.42 -9.35 -15.46
C GLY A 90 -4.18 -9.67 -16.31
N PRO A 91 -4.23 -9.38 -17.63
CA PRO A 91 -3.11 -9.63 -18.54
C PRO A 91 -2.01 -8.55 -18.47
N ALA A 92 -2.27 -7.43 -17.80
CA ALA A 92 -1.35 -6.29 -17.71
C ALA A 92 -0.12 -6.62 -16.83
N ASP A 93 1.03 -6.11 -17.23
CA ASP A 93 2.29 -6.21 -16.48
C ASP A 93 2.56 -4.92 -15.67
N PRO A 94 3.60 -4.87 -14.80
CA PRO A 94 3.92 -3.67 -14.04
C PRO A 94 4.13 -2.42 -14.88
N LEU A 95 4.67 -2.53 -16.09
CA LEU A 95 4.91 -1.38 -16.96
C LEU A 95 3.59 -0.82 -17.51
N ASP A 96 2.63 -1.68 -17.83
CA ASP A 96 1.29 -1.25 -18.25
C ASP A 96 0.57 -0.43 -17.15
N TRP A 97 0.78 -0.78 -15.87
CA TRP A 97 0.27 -0.01 -14.73
C TRP A 97 1.07 1.28 -14.49
N ALA A 98 2.35 1.31 -14.85
CA ALA A 98 3.21 2.50 -14.70
C ALA A 98 2.89 3.57 -15.75
N GLN A 99 2.61 3.19 -17.00
CA GLN A 99 2.53 4.13 -18.12
C GLN A 99 1.52 5.27 -17.89
N PRO A 100 0.27 5.03 -17.43
CA PRO A 100 -0.69 6.10 -17.19
C PRO A 100 -0.25 7.13 -16.15
N LEU A 101 0.69 6.78 -15.26
CA LEU A 101 1.25 7.67 -14.25
C LEU A 101 2.42 8.48 -14.81
N VAL A 102 3.24 7.87 -15.67
CA VAL A 102 4.34 8.56 -16.35
C VAL A 102 3.80 9.62 -17.32
N ASP A 103 2.69 9.33 -17.99
CA ASP A 103 2.01 10.27 -18.90
C ASP A 103 1.45 11.52 -18.21
N LEU A 104 1.44 11.57 -16.87
CA LEU A 104 1.04 12.74 -16.09
C LEU A 104 2.14 13.79 -15.96
N ALA A 105 3.37 13.41 -16.30
CA ALA A 105 4.53 14.28 -16.24
C ALA A 105 4.73 14.97 -17.59
N ASP A 106 5.32 16.17 -17.57
CA ASP A 106 5.83 16.77 -18.80
C ASP A 106 7.08 16.04 -19.29
N ALA A 107 7.46 16.29 -20.54
CA ALA A 107 8.60 15.64 -21.19
C ALA A 107 9.91 15.77 -20.39
N GLU A 108 10.13 16.90 -19.72
CA GLU A 108 11.32 17.17 -18.91
C GLU A 108 11.34 16.34 -17.60
N ASP A 109 10.16 16.08 -17.01
CA ASP A 109 10.00 15.42 -15.71
C ASP A 109 9.74 13.90 -15.86
N ALA A 110 9.31 13.43 -17.03
CA ALA A 110 8.88 12.06 -17.29
C ALA A 110 9.91 10.98 -16.89
N THR A 111 11.21 11.24 -17.08
CA THR A 111 12.26 10.29 -16.69
C THR A 111 12.35 10.15 -15.16
N ALA A 112 12.25 11.26 -14.43
CA ALA A 112 12.28 11.25 -12.97
C ALA A 112 11.01 10.61 -12.39
N VAL A 113 9.84 10.95 -12.95
CA VAL A 113 8.57 10.33 -12.56
C VAL A 113 8.56 8.83 -12.84
N ALA A 114 9.06 8.38 -13.99
CA ALA A 114 9.19 6.96 -14.29
C ALA A 114 10.11 6.22 -13.30
N ALA A 115 11.17 6.88 -12.81
CA ALA A 115 12.03 6.34 -11.78
C ALA A 115 11.30 6.21 -10.43
N ASP A 116 10.56 7.25 -10.03
CA ASP A 116 9.82 7.23 -8.77
C ASP A 116 8.67 6.19 -8.82
N VAL A 117 7.85 6.16 -9.88
CA VAL A 117 6.72 5.22 -10.08
C VAL A 117 7.17 3.77 -10.02
N ARG A 118 8.34 3.43 -10.58
CA ARG A 118 8.90 2.08 -10.50
C ARG A 118 9.11 1.62 -9.05
N GLY A 119 9.36 2.55 -8.13
CA GLY A 119 9.48 2.26 -6.70
C GLY A 119 8.15 1.91 -5.99
N TYR A 120 7.00 2.17 -6.63
CA TYR A 120 5.68 1.87 -6.08
C TYR A 120 5.13 0.51 -6.55
N LEU A 121 5.63 0.02 -7.69
CA LEU A 121 5.13 -1.20 -8.31
C LEU A 121 6.00 -2.40 -7.96
N PRO A 122 5.43 -3.62 -7.90
CA PRO A 122 6.22 -4.84 -7.78
C PRO A 122 7.23 -4.97 -8.92
N THR A 123 8.39 -5.56 -8.65
CA THR A 123 9.29 -5.98 -9.73
C THR A 123 8.63 -7.06 -10.60
N THR A 124 9.12 -7.29 -11.83
CA THR A 124 8.58 -8.35 -12.70
C THR A 124 8.56 -9.73 -12.04
N GLU A 125 9.60 -10.08 -11.28
CA GLU A 125 9.66 -11.34 -10.53
C GLU A 125 8.62 -11.41 -9.40
N GLN A 126 8.45 -10.30 -8.65
CA GLN A 126 7.43 -10.19 -7.62
C GLN A 126 6.03 -10.25 -8.23
N TRP A 127 5.81 -9.62 -9.39
CA TRP A 127 4.55 -9.64 -10.11
C TRP A 127 4.14 -11.06 -10.49
N HIS A 128 5.05 -11.83 -11.09
CA HIS A 128 4.80 -13.23 -11.43
C HIS A 128 4.48 -14.07 -10.18
N SER A 129 5.19 -13.84 -9.08
CA SER A 129 4.89 -14.50 -7.80
C SER A 129 3.51 -14.14 -7.27
N LEU A 130 3.14 -12.86 -7.31
CA LEU A 130 1.82 -12.36 -6.87
C LEU A 130 0.68 -12.82 -7.77
N GLN A 131 0.96 -13.07 -9.05
CA GLN A 131 0.01 -13.63 -10.01
C GLN A 131 -0.40 -15.06 -9.64
N MET A 132 0.52 -15.87 -9.11
CA MET A 132 0.20 -17.22 -8.61
C MET A 132 -0.85 -17.20 -7.48
N TYR A 133 -0.91 -16.10 -6.73
CA TYR A 133 -1.87 -15.88 -5.65
C TYR A 133 -3.07 -15.02 -6.09
N GLY A 134 -3.18 -14.65 -7.37
CA GLY A 134 -4.25 -13.77 -7.86
C GLY A 134 -4.36 -12.45 -7.07
N THR A 135 -3.22 -11.85 -6.73
CA THR A 135 -3.18 -10.70 -5.81
C THR A 135 -3.70 -9.43 -6.47
N ARG A 136 -4.57 -8.69 -5.77
CA ARG A 136 -4.83 -7.28 -6.06
C ARG A 136 -4.41 -6.39 -4.89
N GLN A 137 -4.11 -5.14 -5.20
CA GLN A 137 -3.80 -4.09 -4.24
C GLN A 137 -4.67 -2.87 -4.50
N TRP A 138 -5.06 -2.20 -3.43
CA TRP A 138 -5.68 -0.89 -3.50
C TRP A 138 -5.27 -0.03 -2.29
N LEU A 139 -5.59 1.26 -2.37
CA LEU A 139 -5.36 2.23 -1.32
C LEU A 139 -6.70 2.72 -0.77
N THR A 140 -6.80 2.83 0.55
CA THR A 140 -7.77 3.70 1.22
C THR A 140 -6.99 4.91 1.73
N ILE A 141 -7.44 6.11 1.39
CA ILE A 141 -6.76 7.33 1.81
C ILE A 141 -7.41 7.86 3.08
N ASP A 142 -6.59 8.07 4.11
CA ASP A 142 -7.01 8.56 5.41
C ASP A 142 -6.92 10.10 5.47
N ALA A 143 -5.81 10.67 4.99
CA ALA A 143 -5.62 12.12 4.91
C ALA A 143 -4.67 12.56 3.80
N LEU A 144 -4.88 13.79 3.32
CA LEU A 144 -3.95 14.55 2.48
C LEU A 144 -3.63 15.87 3.21
N ALA A 145 -2.36 16.23 3.31
CA ALA A 145 -1.93 17.49 3.89
C ALA A 145 -0.65 18.00 3.23
N VAL A 146 -0.47 19.32 3.16
CA VAL A 146 0.82 19.92 2.79
C VAL A 146 1.82 19.62 3.93
N PRO A 147 3.00 19.03 3.66
CA PRO A 147 3.96 18.74 4.71
C PRO A 147 4.59 20.03 5.25
N ASP A 148 4.87 20.08 6.56
CA ASP A 148 5.42 21.27 7.22
C ASP A 148 6.74 21.74 6.56
N ALA A 149 7.62 20.81 6.19
CA ALA A 149 8.86 21.13 5.48
C ALA A 149 8.67 21.68 4.05
N TRP A 150 7.47 21.69 3.49
CA TRP A 150 7.22 22.31 2.18
C TRP A 150 7.49 23.81 2.19
N ALA A 151 7.13 24.51 3.27
CA ALA A 151 7.42 25.94 3.41
C ALA A 151 8.94 26.21 3.37
N THR A 152 9.72 25.39 4.06
CA THR A 152 11.19 25.46 4.03
C THR A 152 11.74 25.12 2.64
N ALA A 153 11.18 24.12 1.96
CA ALA A 153 11.59 23.78 0.59
C ALA A 153 11.34 24.93 -0.39
N LEU A 154 10.25 25.67 -0.24
CA LEU A 154 9.95 26.87 -1.04
C LEU A 154 10.97 27.98 -0.79
N GLU A 155 11.35 28.23 0.47
CA GLU A 155 12.34 29.25 0.83
C GLU A 155 13.76 28.91 0.36
N GLN A 156 14.10 27.63 0.33
CA GLN A 156 15.43 27.13 -0.05
C GLN A 156 15.58 26.88 -1.55
N ALA A 157 14.50 26.92 -2.32
CA ALA A 157 14.55 26.70 -3.76
C ALA A 157 15.33 27.82 -4.47
N ALA A 158 16.29 27.43 -5.32
CA ALA A 158 16.94 28.38 -6.21
C ALA A 158 15.92 28.98 -7.20
N PRO A 159 16.14 30.21 -7.71
CA PRO A 159 15.27 30.81 -8.71
C PRO A 159 15.08 29.88 -9.92
N GLY A 160 13.82 29.58 -10.26
CA GLY A 160 13.48 28.69 -11.37
C GLY A 160 13.60 27.18 -11.08
N GLN A 161 14.02 26.78 -9.86
CA GLN A 161 14.10 25.37 -9.48
C GLN A 161 12.72 24.73 -9.33
N LEU A 162 11.74 25.49 -8.83
CA LEU A 162 10.36 25.04 -8.71
C LEU A 162 9.51 25.72 -9.79
N PRO A 163 8.71 24.96 -10.56
CA PRO A 163 7.83 25.54 -11.56
C PRO A 163 6.69 26.34 -10.90
N PRO A 164 6.04 27.25 -11.65
CA PRO A 164 4.85 27.95 -11.17
C PRO A 164 3.77 26.97 -10.69
N GLY A 165 3.15 27.29 -9.54
CA GLY A 165 2.12 26.44 -8.95
C GLY A 165 2.63 25.14 -8.34
N ALA A 166 3.93 25.01 -8.08
CA ALA A 166 4.48 23.85 -7.38
C ALA A 166 3.87 23.68 -5.98
N VAL A 167 3.51 22.44 -5.66
CA VAL A 167 2.91 22.07 -4.37
C VAL A 167 3.28 20.62 -4.02
N ALA A 168 3.42 20.35 -2.71
CA ALA A 168 3.60 19.02 -2.18
C ALA A 168 2.41 18.63 -1.31
N LEU A 169 1.88 17.42 -1.50
CA LEU A 169 0.83 16.84 -0.66
C LEU A 169 1.29 15.48 -0.13
N THR A 170 1.42 15.37 1.18
CA THR A 170 1.63 14.10 1.87
C THR A 170 0.32 13.37 2.01
N VAL A 171 0.28 12.17 1.44
CA VAL A 171 -0.80 11.21 1.53
C VAL A 171 -0.50 10.27 2.70
N THR A 172 -1.48 10.07 3.55
CA THR A 172 -1.51 8.99 4.53
C THR A 172 -2.72 8.11 4.26
N GLY A 173 -2.54 6.80 4.38
CA GLY A 173 -3.58 5.86 4.02
C GLY A 173 -3.27 4.45 4.49
N THR A 174 -4.17 3.54 4.13
CA THR A 174 -4.02 2.11 4.34
C THR A 174 -3.96 1.41 2.99
N ARG A 175 -2.83 0.74 2.72
CA ARG A 175 -2.67 -0.13 1.56
C ARG A 175 -3.22 -1.52 1.90
N HIS A 176 -4.15 -1.96 1.08
CA HIS A 176 -4.78 -3.25 1.20
C HIS A 176 -4.28 -4.19 0.11
N ARG A 177 -4.16 -5.46 0.43
CA ARG A 177 -4.04 -6.54 -0.56
C ARG A 177 -4.99 -7.65 -0.22
N ASP A 178 -5.48 -8.31 -1.25
CA ASP A 178 -6.07 -9.63 -1.10
C ASP A 178 -5.61 -10.57 -2.21
N GLY A 179 -5.82 -11.86 -1.99
CA GLY A 179 -5.42 -12.93 -2.89
C GLY A 179 -5.84 -14.29 -2.34
N ILE A 180 -5.40 -15.34 -3.01
CA ILE A 180 -5.66 -16.74 -2.64
C ILE A 180 -4.34 -17.40 -2.23
N TRP A 181 -4.31 -18.00 -1.06
CA TRP A 181 -3.22 -18.86 -0.61
C TRP A 181 -3.74 -20.28 -0.46
N GLU A 182 -3.16 -21.22 -1.21
CA GLU A 182 -3.69 -22.58 -1.40
C GLU A 182 -5.15 -22.59 -1.90
N THR A 183 -6.11 -22.53 -0.98
CA THR A 183 -7.55 -22.44 -1.28
C THR A 183 -8.27 -21.36 -0.46
N GLU A 184 -7.55 -20.66 0.42
CA GLU A 184 -8.11 -19.68 1.34
C GLU A 184 -7.91 -18.26 0.81
N HIS A 185 -8.93 -17.43 0.97
CA HIS A 185 -8.82 -16.00 0.71
C HIS A 185 -8.08 -15.32 1.85
N VAL A 186 -6.99 -14.64 1.52
CA VAL A 186 -6.14 -13.94 2.49
C VAL A 186 -6.12 -12.45 2.19
N THR A 187 -6.18 -11.64 3.25
CA THR A 187 -6.14 -10.19 3.16
C THR A 187 -5.03 -9.61 4.04
N SER A 188 -4.43 -8.50 3.62
CA SER A 188 -3.52 -7.72 4.44
C SER A 188 -3.83 -6.23 4.33
N ALA A 189 -3.63 -5.50 5.42
CA ALA A 189 -3.77 -4.05 5.49
C ALA A 189 -2.54 -3.48 6.19
N ARG A 190 -1.91 -2.46 5.61
CA ARG A 190 -0.74 -1.80 6.22
C ARG A 190 -0.85 -0.28 6.02
N PRO A 191 -0.52 0.52 7.05
CA PRO A 191 -0.44 1.96 6.88
C PRO A 191 0.66 2.30 5.87
N VAL A 192 0.46 3.37 5.10
CA VAL A 192 1.45 3.93 4.18
C VAL A 192 1.46 5.45 4.27
N ALA A 193 2.62 6.05 4.00
CA ALA A 193 2.74 7.48 3.81
C ALA A 193 3.73 7.85 2.71
N PHE A 194 3.39 8.81 1.86
CA PHE A 194 4.28 9.32 0.81
C PHE A 194 3.83 10.70 0.35
N THR A 195 4.68 11.43 -0.35
CA THR A 195 4.40 12.80 -0.83
C THR A 195 4.33 12.82 -2.35
N VAL A 196 3.26 13.44 -2.86
CA VAL A 196 3.05 13.73 -4.27
C VAL A 196 3.45 15.19 -4.51
N PHE A 197 4.34 15.43 -5.48
CA PHE A 197 4.76 16.77 -5.89
C PHE A 197 4.13 17.10 -7.24
N LEU A 198 3.36 18.18 -7.29
CA LEU A 198 2.61 18.61 -8.48
C LEU A 198 3.03 20.03 -8.87
N ALA A 199 2.86 20.39 -10.14
CA ALA A 199 2.74 21.77 -10.57
C ALA A 199 1.32 22.01 -11.05
N CYS A 200 0.62 22.98 -10.45
CA CYS A 200 -0.75 23.33 -10.78
C CYS A 200 -0.83 24.82 -11.15
N PRO A 201 -0.47 25.19 -12.39
CA PRO A 201 -0.59 26.57 -12.84
C PRO A 201 -2.06 27.02 -12.88
N PRO A 202 -2.35 28.32 -12.70
CA PRO A 202 -3.72 28.82 -12.75
C PRO A 202 -4.40 28.50 -14.09
N ALA A 203 -5.64 28.00 -14.03
CA ALA A 203 -6.47 27.64 -15.17
C ALA A 203 -5.93 26.52 -16.09
N GLU A 204 -4.91 25.79 -15.65
CA GLU A 204 -4.35 24.62 -16.34
C GLU A 204 -4.50 23.36 -15.48
N HIS A 205 -4.42 22.18 -16.10
CA HIS A 205 -4.41 20.93 -15.35
C HIS A 205 -3.07 20.78 -14.63
N CYS A 206 -3.10 20.21 -13.42
CA CYS A 206 -1.87 19.86 -12.73
C CYS A 206 -1.06 18.84 -13.55
N ARG A 207 0.25 18.85 -13.34
CA ARG A 207 1.20 17.84 -13.84
C ARG A 207 2.00 17.24 -12.69
N LEU A 208 2.37 15.97 -12.83
CA LEU A 208 3.16 15.25 -11.84
C LEU A 208 4.64 15.61 -11.98
N LEU A 209 5.25 16.11 -10.91
CA LEU A 209 6.68 16.44 -10.89
C LEU A 209 7.50 15.28 -10.36
N ARG A 210 7.14 14.78 -9.18
CA ARG A 210 7.88 13.75 -8.43
C ARG A 210 6.95 13.00 -7.49
N LEU A 211 7.41 11.82 -7.06
CA LEU A 211 6.86 11.10 -5.91
C LEU A 211 7.99 10.84 -4.92
N SER A 212 7.73 11.04 -3.62
CA SER A 212 8.65 10.52 -2.60
C SER A 212 8.65 8.98 -2.63
N ARG A 213 9.58 8.34 -1.92
CA ARG A 213 9.48 6.88 -1.73
C ARG A 213 8.32 6.55 -0.79
N VAL A 214 7.74 5.36 -0.96
CA VAL A 214 6.76 4.79 -0.03
C VAL A 214 7.37 4.74 1.38
N ASP A 215 6.59 5.16 2.37
CA ASP A 215 6.94 5.27 3.79
C ASP A 215 8.10 6.23 4.10
N ALA A 216 8.43 7.10 3.15
CA ALA A 216 9.38 8.19 3.30
C ALA A 216 8.78 9.49 2.75
N PRO A 217 7.69 10.01 3.36
CA PRO A 217 7.13 11.31 2.99
C PRO A 217 8.12 12.45 3.31
N LEU A 218 7.93 13.59 2.68
CA LEU A 218 8.58 14.84 3.06
C LEU A 218 8.13 15.23 4.48
N ARG A 219 9.09 15.55 5.35
CA ARG A 219 8.90 15.89 6.75
C ARG A 219 9.70 17.13 7.10
#